data_AF-A0A9D4NKS9-F1
#
_entry.id   AF-A0A9D4NKS9-F1
#
_cell.length_a   1.000
_cell.length_b   1.000
_cell.length_c   1.000
_cell.angle_alpha   90.00
_cell.angle_beta   90.00
_cell.angle_gamma   90.00
#
_symmetry.space_group_name_H-M   'P 1'
#
loop_
_entity.id
_entity.type
_entity.pdbx_description
1 polymer ?
#
loop_
_entity_poly.entity_id
_entity_poly.type
_entity_poly.pdbx_seq_one_letter_code
_entity_poly.pdbx_strand_id
1 'polypeptide(L)'
;MEIILPENPKKYGDSLLFECNISNTILHEIANENIFLSDVLSAWSDVTHYLETQTSSKTIIWNNKDITSNNKTFFYKDWFERSIKYVDQLYDYRIKDFYSFDNICYIYGIPSNNFLKYYTLIKSIPIHIKSEINTNNTPCTQTTFVENILGRKNKTNKIFYTLQIKNPTENSKIQNKWQVLFGENELNWKHIFTMPYKATIESTLRNFQYKYIHRIIATNKYLYKCKLSNSNLCDFCSENIETIEHLFWECKHIQPIWNQLISFLKQHQLNVKLSFLSVSFGINSLKSIDCNNIVNFMVILMKYFILNMKYKKQVPNFNCFVHSLKLKIQIEKEIALSNDTLQIFEQKWNRIKFS
;
A
#
# COMPACT_ATOMS: atom_id res chain seq x y z
N MET A 1 14.01 -16.44 12.85
CA MET A 1 13.55 -16.96 11.56
C MET A 1 14.65 -16.68 10.58
N GLU A 2 15.43 -17.71 10.22
CA GLU A 2 16.32 -17.62 9.07
C GLU A 2 15.43 -17.54 7.83
N ILE A 3 15.51 -16.42 7.12
CA ILE A 3 14.90 -16.31 5.80
C ILE A 3 15.79 -17.15 4.89
N ILE A 4 15.37 -18.37 4.60
CA ILE A 4 16.04 -19.22 3.60
C ILE A 4 15.71 -18.60 2.25
N LEU A 5 16.60 -17.73 1.80
CA LEU A 5 16.57 -17.21 0.44
C LEU A 5 17.02 -18.35 -0.51
N PRO A 6 16.56 -18.37 -1.79
CA PRO A 6 17.00 -19.34 -2.80
C PRO A 6 18.53 -19.30 -3.02
N GLU A 7 19.14 -20.12 -3.87
CA GLU A 7 20.63 -20.19 -3.97
C GLU A 7 21.30 -18.93 -4.60
N ASN A 8 20.55 -18.11 -5.35
CA ASN A 8 21.06 -16.91 -6.07
C ASN A 8 21.57 -15.70 -5.23
N PRO A 9 20.99 -15.31 -4.08
CA PRO A 9 21.42 -14.19 -3.24
C PRO A 9 22.72 -14.46 -2.45
N LYS A 10 23.18 -15.73 -2.33
CA LYS A 10 24.50 -16.05 -1.77
C LYS A 10 25.64 -15.39 -2.55
N LYS A 11 25.41 -15.15 -3.84
CA LYS A 11 26.34 -14.45 -4.74
C LYS A 11 26.41 -12.95 -4.48
N TYR A 12 25.47 -12.38 -3.73
CA TYR A 12 25.33 -10.95 -3.46
C TYR A 12 25.30 -10.61 -1.96
N GLY A 13 25.59 -11.57 -1.07
CA GLY A 13 25.79 -11.33 0.36
C GLY A 13 24.56 -11.55 1.25
N ASP A 14 23.53 -12.25 0.77
CA ASP A 14 22.32 -12.65 1.53
C ASP A 14 21.70 -11.52 2.36
N SER A 15 22.02 -11.45 3.66
CA SER A 15 21.52 -10.42 4.59
C SER A 15 22.01 -9.01 4.26
N LEU A 16 23.17 -8.88 3.61
CA LEU A 16 23.73 -7.61 3.17
C LEU A 16 22.78 -6.87 2.23
N LEU A 17 21.95 -7.60 1.48
CA LEU A 17 20.98 -6.99 0.58
C LEU A 17 19.93 -6.15 1.30
N PHE A 18 19.65 -6.45 2.57
CA PHE A 18 18.71 -5.68 3.37
C PHE A 18 19.39 -4.53 4.12
N GLU A 19 20.70 -4.40 4.04
CA GLU A 19 21.45 -3.35 4.74
C GLU A 19 21.96 -2.26 3.79
N CYS A 20 22.09 -2.56 2.50
CA CYS A 20 22.66 -1.66 1.50
C CYS A 20 21.63 -0.78 0.79
N ASN A 21 22.09 0.37 0.29
CA ASN A 21 21.34 1.24 -0.63
C ASN A 21 21.32 0.64 -2.05
N ILE A 22 20.45 -0.35 -2.29
CA ILE A 22 20.42 -1.10 -3.56
C ILE A 22 19.68 -0.34 -4.67
N SER A 23 20.23 -0.35 -5.89
CA SER A 23 19.52 0.14 -7.08
C SER A 23 18.50 -0.87 -7.62
N ASN A 24 17.37 -0.36 -8.12
CA ASN A 24 16.32 -1.18 -8.74
C ASN A 24 16.82 -2.01 -9.93
N THR A 25 17.89 -1.57 -10.61
CA THR A 25 18.53 -2.33 -11.71
C THR A 25 19.13 -3.66 -11.24
N ILE A 26 19.71 -3.69 -10.05
CA ILE A 26 20.33 -4.90 -9.46
C ILE A 26 19.25 -5.82 -8.89
N LEU A 27 18.16 -5.25 -8.37
CA LEU A 27 17.01 -6.03 -7.89
C LEU A 27 16.43 -6.92 -8.97
N HIS A 28 16.33 -6.40 -10.20
CA HIS A 28 15.96 -7.22 -11.34
C HIS A 28 16.96 -8.35 -11.59
N GLU A 29 18.27 -8.07 -11.64
CA GLU A 29 19.29 -9.12 -11.85
C GLU A 29 19.29 -10.21 -10.75
N ILE A 30 19.05 -9.85 -9.49
CA ILE A 30 19.06 -10.77 -8.34
C ILE A 30 17.77 -11.61 -8.28
N ALA A 31 16.61 -11.01 -8.56
CA ALA A 31 15.30 -11.61 -8.36
C ALA A 31 14.53 -11.87 -9.67
N ASN A 32 15.23 -11.99 -10.80
CA ASN A 32 14.64 -12.24 -12.13
C ASN A 32 13.65 -13.43 -12.15
N GLU A 33 13.87 -14.45 -11.32
CA GLU A 33 13.01 -15.65 -11.26
C GLU A 33 11.95 -15.60 -10.13
N ASN A 34 12.07 -14.69 -9.17
CA ASN A 34 11.18 -14.63 -8.00
C ASN A 34 10.54 -13.24 -7.84
N ILE A 35 9.35 -13.10 -8.41
CA ILE A 35 8.52 -11.88 -8.37
C ILE A 35 8.29 -11.42 -6.93
N PHE A 36 8.03 -12.34 -6.00
CA PHE A 36 7.80 -11.99 -4.60
C PHE A 36 9.04 -11.37 -3.95
N LEU A 37 10.22 -11.96 -4.18
CA LEU A 37 11.47 -11.42 -3.64
C LEU A 37 11.80 -10.05 -4.28
N SER A 38 11.54 -9.90 -5.58
CA SER A 38 11.69 -8.62 -6.28
C SER A 38 10.79 -7.53 -5.65
N ASP A 39 9.53 -7.85 -5.39
CA ASP A 39 8.58 -6.91 -4.78
C ASP A 39 8.99 -6.55 -3.34
N VAL A 40 9.44 -7.53 -2.54
CA VAL A 40 9.92 -7.30 -1.17
C VAL A 40 11.14 -6.39 -1.16
N LEU A 41 12.13 -6.66 -2.01
CA LEU A 41 13.36 -5.87 -2.07
C LEU A 41 13.10 -4.46 -2.62
N SER A 42 12.19 -4.32 -3.59
CA SER A 42 11.77 -3.02 -4.12
C SER A 42 11.12 -2.18 -3.03
N ALA A 43 10.14 -2.74 -2.32
CA ALA A 43 9.49 -2.08 -1.20
C ALA A 43 10.45 -1.76 -0.05
N TRP A 44 11.49 -2.58 0.15
CA TRP A 44 12.53 -2.33 1.14
C TRP A 44 13.42 -1.15 0.75
N SER A 45 13.87 -1.10 -0.51
CA SER A 45 14.72 -0.02 -1.03
C SER A 45 14.04 1.35 -0.93
N ASP A 46 12.73 1.42 -1.20
CA ASP A 46 11.95 2.65 -1.04
C ASP A 46 11.95 3.17 0.41
N VAL A 47 11.92 2.26 1.38
CA VAL A 47 11.93 2.62 2.80
C VAL A 47 13.32 3.05 3.25
N THR A 48 14.37 2.31 2.88
CA THR A 48 15.75 2.63 3.30
C THR A 48 16.23 3.95 2.69
N HIS A 49 15.93 4.21 1.42
CA HIS A 49 16.31 5.45 0.75
C HIS A 49 15.82 6.70 1.48
N TYR A 50 14.55 6.74 1.85
CA TYR A 50 14.00 7.89 2.58
C TYR A 50 14.69 8.13 3.92
N LEU A 51 15.14 7.07 4.59
CA LEU A 51 15.71 7.14 5.93
C LEU A 51 17.19 7.48 5.93
N GLU A 52 17.94 7.01 4.94
CA GLU A 52 19.33 7.41 4.72
C GLU A 52 19.45 8.92 4.49
N THR A 53 18.48 9.55 3.82
CA THR A 53 18.47 11.02 3.66
C THR A 53 18.28 11.80 4.97
N GLN A 54 17.90 11.14 6.07
CA GLN A 54 17.60 11.76 7.35
C GLN A 54 18.67 11.49 8.43
N THR A 55 19.61 10.57 8.21
CA THR A 55 20.60 10.17 9.23
C THR A 55 22.00 10.00 8.66
N SER A 56 23.00 10.56 9.32
CA SER A 56 24.43 10.36 9.03
C SER A 56 24.93 8.99 9.54
N SER A 57 24.51 7.90 8.88
CA SER A 57 24.96 6.54 9.20
C SER A 57 26.20 6.13 8.40
N LYS A 58 26.92 5.10 8.87
CA LYS A 58 28.02 4.47 8.11
C LYS A 58 27.58 4.09 6.71
N THR A 59 28.35 4.48 5.70
CA THR A 59 28.09 4.09 4.31
C THR A 59 28.60 2.68 4.05
N ILE A 60 27.71 1.78 3.63
CA ILE A 60 28.11 0.44 3.16
C ILE A 60 28.67 0.54 1.74
N ILE A 61 29.79 -0.14 1.50
CA ILE A 61 30.49 -0.16 0.22
C ILE A 61 29.73 -0.98 -0.82
N TRP A 62 29.26 -2.16 -0.41
CA TRP A 62 28.80 -3.19 -1.31
C TRP A 62 27.37 -2.98 -1.78
N ASN A 63 27.07 -3.35 -3.03
CA ASN A 63 25.73 -3.24 -3.64
C ASN A 63 25.08 -1.85 -3.47
N ASN A 64 25.89 -0.80 -3.35
CA ASN A 64 25.44 0.57 -3.10
C ASN A 64 25.28 1.32 -4.43
N LYS A 65 24.07 1.83 -4.71
CA LYS A 65 23.74 2.56 -5.94
C LYS A 65 24.62 3.79 -6.18
N ASP A 66 25.13 4.40 -5.11
CA ASP A 66 25.96 5.60 -5.17
C ASP A 66 27.43 5.24 -5.47
N ILE A 67 27.85 4.00 -5.21
CA ILE A 67 29.22 3.51 -5.42
C ILE A 67 29.21 2.50 -6.58
N THR A 68 29.34 3.01 -7.80
CA THR A 68 29.29 2.18 -9.02
C THR A 68 30.47 2.43 -9.95
N SER A 69 30.75 1.45 -10.80
CA SER A 69 31.67 1.56 -11.93
C SER A 69 30.99 1.01 -13.18
N ASN A 70 30.91 1.82 -14.24
CA ASN A 70 30.20 1.48 -15.48
C ASN A 70 28.76 0.99 -15.22
N ASN A 71 28.01 1.67 -14.34
CA ASN A 71 26.64 1.34 -13.91
C ASN A 71 26.48 -0.04 -13.23
N LYS A 72 27.58 -0.66 -12.80
CA LYS A 72 27.57 -1.88 -11.99
C LYS A 72 28.05 -1.58 -10.57
N THR A 73 27.39 -2.16 -9.58
CA THR A 73 27.83 -2.09 -8.18
C THR A 73 28.97 -3.06 -7.91
N PHE A 74 29.65 -2.81 -6.79
CA PHE A 74 30.70 -3.68 -6.29
C PHE A 74 30.14 -4.71 -5.31
N PHE A 75 30.57 -5.96 -5.46
CA PHE A 75 30.51 -6.96 -4.40
C PHE A 75 31.70 -7.90 -4.51
N TYR A 76 32.69 -7.72 -3.62
CA TYR A 76 33.86 -8.60 -3.53
C TYR A 76 33.71 -9.51 -2.32
N LYS A 77 33.23 -10.73 -2.55
CA LYS A 77 32.98 -11.73 -1.50
C LYS A 77 34.19 -11.95 -0.59
N ASP A 78 35.38 -12.13 -1.17
CA ASP A 78 36.62 -12.34 -0.40
C ASP A 78 36.98 -11.15 0.50
N TRP A 79 36.59 -9.93 0.13
CA TRP A 79 36.84 -8.73 0.94
C TRP A 79 35.80 -8.59 2.04
N PHE A 80 34.54 -8.92 1.73
CA PHE A 80 33.45 -8.92 2.70
C PHE A 80 33.67 -9.95 3.81
N GLU A 81 34.12 -11.16 3.47
CA GLU A 81 34.48 -12.22 4.44
C GLU A 81 35.67 -11.81 5.34
N ARG A 82 36.49 -10.86 4.89
CA ARG A 82 37.58 -10.24 5.66
C ARG A 82 37.13 -9.02 6.48
N SER A 83 35.82 -8.88 6.70
CA SER A 83 35.20 -7.82 7.53
C SER A 83 35.30 -6.39 6.97
N ILE A 84 35.57 -6.23 5.67
CA ILE A 84 35.46 -4.93 4.98
C ILE A 84 34.01 -4.74 4.55
N LYS A 85 33.31 -3.77 5.14
CA LYS A 85 31.88 -3.49 4.90
C LYS A 85 31.60 -2.00 4.66
N TYR A 86 32.27 -1.12 5.39
CA TYR A 86 31.99 0.32 5.40
C TYR A 86 33.11 1.15 4.79
N VAL A 87 32.77 2.30 4.20
CA VAL A 87 33.75 3.22 3.62
C VAL A 87 34.73 3.73 4.69
N ASP A 88 34.23 4.01 5.90
CA ASP A 88 35.03 4.42 7.07
C ASP A 88 36.20 3.48 7.36
N GLN A 89 36.08 2.18 7.06
CA GLN A 89 37.12 1.18 7.31
C GLN A 89 38.29 1.26 6.32
N LEU A 90 38.10 1.93 5.19
CA LEU A 90 39.14 2.18 4.19
C LEU A 90 39.83 3.53 4.39
N TYR A 91 39.35 4.35 5.33
CA TYR A 91 39.78 5.72 5.53
C TYR A 91 40.64 5.87 6.79
N ASP A 92 41.74 6.61 6.68
CA ASP A 92 42.63 6.95 7.80
C ASP A 92 42.35 8.38 8.29
N TYR A 93 41.58 8.46 9.38
CA TYR A 93 41.19 9.72 10.02
C TYR A 93 42.37 10.56 10.55
N ARG A 94 43.55 9.95 10.75
CA ARG A 94 44.73 10.67 11.26
C ARG A 94 45.36 11.55 10.18
N ILE A 95 45.46 11.00 8.97
CA ILE A 95 46.03 11.68 7.80
C ILE A 95 44.96 12.34 6.93
N LYS A 96 43.67 12.08 7.23
CA LYS A 96 42.51 12.54 6.46
C LYS A 96 42.54 12.10 4.99
N ASP A 97 42.94 10.85 4.77
CA ASP A 97 42.98 10.25 3.44
C ASP A 97 42.72 8.74 3.53
N PHE A 98 42.43 8.10 2.39
CA PHE A 98 42.28 6.65 2.31
C PHE A 98 43.62 5.94 2.54
N TYR A 99 43.57 4.75 3.16
CA TYR A 99 44.77 3.94 3.33
C TYR A 99 45.44 3.64 1.97
N SER A 100 46.77 3.49 1.95
CA SER A 100 47.42 2.93 0.76
C SER A 100 46.99 1.48 0.54
N PHE A 101 47.16 0.96 -0.67
CA PHE A 101 46.85 -0.44 -0.94
C PHE A 101 47.69 -1.40 -0.07
N ASP A 102 48.96 -1.06 0.18
CA ASP A 102 49.84 -1.83 1.07
C ASP A 102 49.32 -1.88 2.51
N ASN A 103 48.80 -0.75 3.01
CA ASN A 103 48.18 -0.69 4.33
C ASN A 103 46.91 -1.55 4.39
N ILE A 104 46.07 -1.53 3.35
CA ILE A 104 44.89 -2.40 3.27
C ILE A 104 45.28 -3.89 3.22
N CYS A 105 46.32 -4.23 2.47
CA CYS A 105 46.87 -5.59 2.44
C CYS A 105 47.34 -6.04 3.82
N TYR A 106 48.04 -5.17 4.54
CA TYR A 106 48.52 -5.44 5.89
C TYR A 106 47.37 -5.59 6.91
N ILE A 107 46.40 -4.67 6.90
CA ILE A 107 45.32 -4.63 7.89
C ILE A 107 44.34 -5.81 7.71
N TYR A 108 43.99 -6.15 6.46
CA TYR A 108 42.92 -7.12 6.16
C TYR A 108 43.41 -8.42 5.50
N GLY A 109 44.72 -8.55 5.24
CA GLY A 109 45.30 -9.72 4.58
C GLY A 109 44.86 -9.88 3.12
N ILE A 110 44.58 -8.77 2.43
CA ILE A 110 44.11 -8.78 1.04
C ILE A 110 45.25 -9.20 0.11
N PRO A 111 45.01 -10.08 -0.89
CA PRO A 111 46.02 -10.43 -1.90
C PRO A 111 46.54 -9.23 -2.69
N SER A 112 47.86 -9.16 -2.91
CA SER A 112 48.53 -8.05 -3.63
C SER A 112 48.09 -7.88 -5.08
N ASN A 113 47.55 -8.92 -5.71
CA ASN A 113 46.99 -8.86 -7.06
C ASN A 113 45.65 -8.09 -7.15
N ASN A 114 45.05 -7.70 -6.02
CA ASN A 114 43.79 -6.95 -5.98
C ASN A 114 43.97 -5.43 -6.07
N PHE A 115 45.15 -4.91 -6.40
CA PHE A 115 45.41 -3.47 -6.44
C PHE A 115 44.44 -2.73 -7.39
N LEU A 116 44.13 -3.28 -8.58
CA LEU A 116 43.17 -2.68 -9.51
C LEU A 116 41.76 -2.57 -8.93
N LYS A 117 41.33 -3.61 -8.20
CA LYS A 117 40.02 -3.63 -7.51
C LYS A 117 39.97 -2.50 -6.48
N TYR A 118 41.05 -2.32 -5.71
CA TYR A 118 41.15 -1.26 -4.71
C TYR A 118 41.02 0.14 -5.33
N TYR A 119 41.88 0.47 -6.31
CA TYR A 119 41.88 1.81 -6.89
C TYR A 119 40.59 2.13 -7.63
N THR A 120 39.98 1.13 -8.27
CA THR A 120 38.68 1.29 -8.91
C THR A 120 37.59 1.59 -7.88
N LEU A 121 37.58 0.88 -6.75
CA LEU A 121 36.65 1.12 -5.65
C LEU A 121 36.77 2.53 -5.08
N ILE A 122 37.99 2.96 -4.71
CA ILE A 122 38.24 4.29 -4.13
C ILE A 122 37.86 5.42 -5.08
N LYS A 123 38.12 5.22 -6.39
CA LYS A 123 37.74 6.18 -7.43
C LYS A 123 36.22 6.29 -7.58
N SER A 124 35.51 5.17 -7.45
CA SER A 124 34.04 5.11 -7.55
C SER A 124 33.28 5.66 -6.36
N ILE A 125 33.94 5.97 -5.23
CA ILE A 125 33.28 6.61 -4.08
C ILE A 125 32.98 8.09 -4.43
N PRO A 126 31.70 8.53 -4.34
CA PRO A 126 31.31 9.90 -4.64
C PRO A 126 31.95 10.96 -3.75
N ILE A 127 32.00 12.19 -4.27
CA ILE A 127 32.58 13.35 -3.58
C ILE A 127 31.81 13.68 -2.28
N HIS A 128 30.49 13.57 -2.27
CA HIS A 128 29.68 13.90 -1.09
C HIS A 128 30.01 12.98 0.11
N ILE A 129 30.21 11.69 -0.14
CA ILE A 129 30.62 10.72 0.89
C ILE A 129 32.03 11.04 1.41
N LYS A 130 32.96 11.36 0.49
CA LYS A 130 34.33 11.78 0.86
C LYS A 130 34.31 13.06 1.71
N SER A 131 33.48 14.04 1.37
CA SER A 131 33.36 15.27 2.14
C SER A 131 32.78 15.03 3.52
N GLU A 132 31.75 14.19 3.66
CA GLU A 132 31.16 13.85 4.97
C GLU A 132 32.17 13.17 5.89
N ILE A 133 32.94 12.21 5.36
CA ILE A 133 33.99 11.52 6.13
C ILE A 133 35.09 12.49 6.54
N ASN A 134 35.52 13.39 5.65
CA ASN A 134 36.53 14.41 5.95
C ASN A 134 36.07 15.40 7.04
N THR A 135 34.77 15.71 7.11
CA THR A 135 34.21 16.62 8.13
C THR A 135 34.07 15.95 9.50
N ASN A 136 33.93 14.62 9.53
CA ASN A 136 33.79 13.85 10.77
C ASN A 136 35.18 13.51 11.32
N ASN A 137 35.60 14.18 12.40
CA ASN A 137 36.93 13.98 13.01
C ASN A 137 37.12 12.62 13.70
N THR A 138 36.08 11.77 13.73
CA THR A 138 36.11 10.44 14.35
C THR A 138 35.38 9.44 13.46
N PRO A 139 35.76 8.14 13.49
CA PRO A 139 35.01 7.08 12.83
C PRO A 139 33.54 7.15 13.20
N CYS A 140 32.63 7.01 12.23
CA CYS A 140 31.22 6.97 12.54
C CYS A 140 30.96 5.78 13.49
N THR A 141 30.51 6.03 14.71
CA THR A 141 30.17 4.97 15.69
C THR A 141 28.71 4.55 15.58
N GLN A 142 27.91 5.28 14.79
CA GLN A 142 26.50 4.98 14.58
C GLN A 142 26.36 3.73 13.70
N THR A 143 25.65 2.75 14.24
CA THR A 143 25.19 1.55 13.53
C THR A 143 24.31 1.93 12.34
N THR A 144 24.23 1.03 11.36
CA THR A 144 23.32 1.26 10.22
C THR A 144 21.89 1.40 10.72
N PHE A 145 21.06 2.13 9.97
CA PHE A 145 19.66 2.31 10.32
C PHE A 145 18.93 0.96 10.51
N VAL A 146 19.28 -0.03 9.69
CA VAL A 146 18.74 -1.38 9.73
C VAL A 146 19.12 -2.08 11.03
N GLU A 147 20.38 -1.98 11.47
CA GLU A 147 20.85 -2.46 12.77
C GLU A 147 20.08 -1.78 13.93
N ASN A 148 19.81 -0.46 13.82
CA ASN A 148 19.05 0.29 14.81
C ASN A 148 17.56 -0.10 14.89
N ILE A 149 16.93 -0.45 13.77
CA ILE A 149 15.56 -0.94 13.74
C ILE A 149 15.46 -2.39 14.20
N LEU A 150 16.36 -3.26 13.74
CA LEU A 150 16.36 -4.68 14.10
C LEU A 150 16.68 -4.87 15.60
N GLY A 151 17.50 -3.98 16.19
CA GLY A 151 17.72 -3.92 17.63
C GLY A 151 16.46 -3.59 18.44
N ARG A 152 15.48 -2.90 17.84
CA ARG A 152 14.20 -2.54 18.48
C ARG A 152 13.17 -3.66 18.28
N LYS A 153 13.39 -4.79 18.97
CA LYS A 153 12.65 -6.06 18.86
C LYS A 153 11.10 -6.00 18.86
N ASN A 154 10.47 -4.92 19.31
CA ASN A 154 9.01 -4.91 19.60
C ASN A 154 8.15 -3.97 18.74
N LYS A 155 8.69 -3.18 17.80
CA LYS A 155 7.88 -2.20 17.03
C LYS A 155 8.21 -2.09 15.54
N THR A 156 9.03 -2.97 15.01
CA THR A 156 9.55 -2.96 13.64
C THR A 156 8.44 -2.81 12.59
N ASN A 157 7.40 -3.64 12.63
CA ASN A 157 6.28 -3.57 11.66
C ASN A 157 5.53 -2.24 11.70
N LYS A 158 5.32 -1.66 12.90
CA LYS A 158 4.65 -0.37 13.04
C LYS A 158 5.50 0.76 12.48
N ILE A 159 6.81 0.70 12.66
CA ILE A 159 7.76 1.67 12.10
C ILE A 159 7.71 1.60 10.57
N PHE A 160 7.85 0.41 9.98
CA PHE A 160 7.77 0.20 8.54
C PHE A 160 6.46 0.71 7.94
N TYR A 161 5.33 0.33 8.53
CA TYR A 161 4.01 0.78 8.09
C TYR A 161 3.87 2.31 8.16
N THR A 162 4.35 2.93 9.24
CA THR A 162 4.29 4.40 9.40
C THR A 162 5.12 5.12 8.34
N LEU A 163 6.26 4.57 7.96
CA LEU A 163 7.13 5.13 6.93
C LEU A 163 6.51 5.00 5.53
N GLN A 164 5.95 3.83 5.22
CA GLN A 164 5.24 3.61 3.96
C GLN A 164 4.02 4.54 3.80
N ILE A 165 3.32 4.87 4.89
CA ILE A 165 2.22 5.85 4.85
C ILE A 165 2.72 7.28 4.57
N LYS A 166 3.91 7.65 5.07
CA LYS A 166 4.46 9.01 4.91
C LYS A 166 4.87 9.31 3.47
N ASN A 167 5.26 8.28 2.71
CA ASN A 167 5.62 8.36 1.29
C ASN A 167 4.59 7.58 0.47
N PRO A 168 3.33 8.05 0.37
CA PRO A 168 2.35 7.35 -0.44
C PRO A 168 2.83 7.35 -1.89
N THR A 169 2.88 6.16 -2.49
CA THR A 169 3.06 5.99 -3.94
C THR A 169 2.01 6.80 -4.71
N GLU A 170 2.37 7.21 -5.92
CA GLU A 170 1.52 7.94 -6.87
C GLU A 170 0.13 7.31 -7.06
N ASN A 171 -0.80 8.10 -7.62
CA ASN A 171 -2.16 7.67 -7.94
C ASN A 171 -2.15 6.32 -8.68
N SER A 172 -2.83 5.32 -8.09
CA SER A 172 -2.96 3.99 -8.66
C SER A 172 -3.68 4.04 -10.02
N LYS A 173 -3.38 3.08 -10.90
CA LYS A 173 -4.04 2.92 -12.20
C LYS A 173 -5.58 2.90 -12.10
N ILE A 174 -6.11 2.41 -10.98
CA ILE A 174 -7.56 2.35 -10.72
C ILE A 174 -8.12 3.75 -10.43
N GLN A 175 -7.39 4.58 -9.71
CA GLN A 175 -7.79 5.97 -9.46
C GLN A 175 -7.90 6.75 -10.77
N ASN A 176 -6.90 6.61 -11.65
CA ASN A 176 -6.93 7.22 -12.99
C ASN A 176 -8.15 6.75 -13.80
N LYS A 177 -8.50 5.45 -13.72
CA LYS A 177 -9.68 4.91 -14.40
C LYS A 177 -10.99 5.53 -13.91
N TRP A 178 -11.11 5.81 -12.61
CA TRP A 178 -12.28 6.50 -12.07
C TRP A 178 -12.31 7.98 -12.48
N GLN A 179 -11.17 8.67 -12.48
CA GLN A 179 -11.09 10.07 -12.93
C GLN A 179 -11.53 10.21 -14.38
N VAL A 180 -11.04 9.34 -15.27
CA VAL A 180 -11.46 9.32 -16.69
C VAL A 180 -12.96 9.06 -16.83
N LEU A 181 -13.53 8.14 -16.03
CA LEU A 181 -14.95 7.80 -16.10
C LEU A 181 -15.87 8.96 -15.71
N PHE A 182 -15.48 9.74 -14.69
CA PHE A 182 -16.28 10.86 -14.20
C PHE A 182 -15.94 12.20 -14.87
N GLY A 183 -14.87 12.27 -15.66
CA GLY A 183 -14.41 13.52 -16.26
C GLY A 183 -13.95 14.55 -15.23
N GLU A 184 -13.60 14.11 -14.02
CA GLU A 184 -13.15 14.96 -12.92
C GLU A 184 -11.63 14.91 -12.81
N ASN A 185 -11.00 16.09 -12.91
CA ASN A 185 -9.55 16.21 -12.80
C ASN A 185 -9.06 15.78 -11.40
N GLU A 186 -9.84 16.01 -10.34
CA GLU A 186 -9.44 15.69 -8.96
C GLU A 186 -10.58 15.15 -8.09
N LEU A 187 -10.66 13.82 -7.98
CA LEU A 187 -11.46 13.15 -6.96
C LEU A 187 -10.76 13.23 -5.59
N ASN A 188 -11.47 13.56 -4.53
CA ASN A 188 -10.92 13.58 -3.17
C ASN A 188 -10.73 12.15 -2.62
N TRP A 189 -9.61 11.53 -2.98
CA TRP A 189 -9.29 10.14 -2.58
C TRP A 189 -9.22 9.93 -1.08
N LYS A 190 -8.72 10.92 -0.32
CA LYS A 190 -8.68 10.85 1.15
C LYS A 190 -10.10 10.70 1.72
N HIS A 191 -11.05 11.46 1.22
CA HIS A 191 -12.46 11.31 1.60
C HIS A 191 -13.00 9.95 1.16
N ILE A 192 -12.78 9.55 -0.10
CA ILE A 192 -13.28 8.28 -0.67
C ILE A 192 -12.86 7.07 0.18
N PHE A 193 -11.58 7.01 0.59
CA PHE A 193 -11.05 5.89 1.36
C PHE A 193 -11.46 5.93 2.85
N THR A 194 -11.68 7.11 3.42
CA THR A 194 -12.04 7.24 4.86
C THR A 194 -13.54 7.18 5.13
N MET A 195 -14.37 7.58 4.17
CA MET A 195 -15.84 7.61 4.28
C MET A 195 -16.45 6.27 4.76
N PRO A 196 -16.05 5.08 4.24
CA PRO A 196 -16.67 3.82 4.66
C PRO A 196 -16.48 3.52 6.15
N TYR A 197 -15.36 3.96 6.72
CA TYR A 197 -15.07 3.81 8.15
C TYR A 197 -15.94 4.71 9.03
N LYS A 198 -16.39 5.86 8.49
CA LYS A 198 -17.33 6.77 9.16
C LYS A 198 -18.78 6.30 9.03
N ALA A 199 -19.13 5.67 7.92
CA ALA A 199 -20.48 5.23 7.63
C ALA A 199 -20.90 3.99 8.46
N THR A 200 -20.03 2.99 8.57
CA THR A 200 -20.36 1.70 9.20
C THR A 200 -19.23 1.18 10.07
N ILE A 201 -19.56 0.45 11.13
CA ILE A 201 -18.62 -0.34 11.93
C ILE A 201 -18.36 -1.73 11.34
N GLU A 202 -19.23 -2.20 10.45
CA GLU A 202 -19.18 -3.57 9.92
C GLU A 202 -18.01 -3.75 8.95
N SER A 203 -17.09 -4.66 9.31
CA SER A 203 -15.92 -5.00 8.50
C SER A 203 -16.29 -5.58 7.13
N THR A 204 -17.37 -6.36 7.03
CA THR A 204 -17.87 -6.92 5.76
C THR A 204 -18.25 -5.83 4.76
N LEU A 205 -18.98 -4.80 5.21
CA LEU A 205 -19.40 -3.68 4.36
C LEU A 205 -18.20 -2.79 3.98
N ARG A 206 -17.27 -2.56 4.90
CA ARG A 206 -16.01 -1.84 4.62
C ARG A 206 -15.17 -2.57 3.58
N ASN A 207 -15.00 -3.89 3.73
CA ASN A 207 -14.26 -4.73 2.78
C ASN A 207 -14.95 -4.75 1.40
N PHE A 208 -16.28 -4.85 1.37
CA PHE A 208 -17.04 -4.75 0.12
C PHE A 208 -16.80 -3.40 -0.57
N GLN A 209 -16.90 -2.29 0.16
CA GLN A 209 -16.69 -0.96 -0.40
C GLN A 209 -15.24 -0.75 -0.87
N TYR A 210 -14.25 -1.29 -0.15
CA TYR A 210 -12.87 -1.36 -0.60
C TYR A 210 -12.75 -2.09 -1.93
N LYS A 211 -13.31 -3.31 -2.04
CA LYS A 211 -13.31 -4.09 -3.28
C LYS A 211 -13.99 -3.35 -4.44
N TYR A 212 -15.08 -2.63 -4.15
CA TYR A 212 -15.79 -1.79 -5.12
C TYR A 212 -14.90 -0.65 -5.63
N ILE A 213 -14.30 0.14 -4.74
CA ILE A 213 -13.42 1.28 -5.10
C ILE A 213 -12.21 0.78 -5.90
N HIS A 214 -11.63 -0.36 -5.52
CA HIS A 214 -10.53 -0.98 -6.26
C HIS A 214 -10.97 -1.73 -7.54
N ARG A 215 -12.26 -1.73 -7.87
CA ARG A 215 -12.82 -2.40 -9.06
C ARG A 215 -12.48 -3.90 -9.14
N ILE A 216 -12.35 -4.56 -8.00
CA ILE A 216 -12.07 -6.01 -7.88
C ILE A 216 -13.32 -6.83 -7.52
N ILE A 217 -14.50 -6.27 -7.74
CA ILE A 217 -15.76 -7.01 -7.67
C ILE A 217 -15.87 -7.93 -8.90
N ALA A 218 -16.20 -9.19 -8.66
CA ALA A 218 -16.37 -10.19 -9.72
C ALA A 218 -17.69 -9.95 -10.48
N THR A 219 -17.63 -9.16 -11.55
CA THR A 219 -18.74 -9.01 -12.51
C THR A 219 -18.68 -10.09 -13.59
N ASN A 220 -19.80 -10.37 -14.27
CA ASN A 220 -19.84 -11.38 -15.33
C ASN A 220 -18.89 -11.04 -16.48
N LYS A 221 -18.65 -9.75 -16.78
CA LYS A 221 -17.57 -9.36 -17.73
C LYS A 221 -16.20 -9.88 -17.31
N TYR A 222 -15.86 -9.76 -16.02
CA TYR A 222 -14.59 -10.25 -15.49
C TYR A 222 -14.56 -11.79 -15.45
N LEU A 223 -15.62 -12.42 -14.94
CA LEU A 223 -15.71 -13.88 -14.84
C LEU A 223 -15.66 -14.56 -16.21
N TYR A 224 -16.32 -13.99 -17.23
CA TYR A 224 -16.24 -14.46 -18.60
C TYR A 224 -14.81 -14.37 -19.16
N LYS A 225 -14.11 -13.25 -18.92
CA LYS A 225 -12.70 -13.09 -19.30
C LYS A 225 -11.80 -14.14 -18.63
N CYS A 226 -12.10 -14.51 -17.38
CA CYS A 226 -11.42 -15.57 -16.64
C CYS A 226 -11.87 -16.99 -17.02
N LYS A 227 -12.81 -17.16 -17.96
CA LYS A 227 -13.41 -18.46 -18.32
C LYS A 227 -14.10 -19.19 -17.15
N LEU A 228 -14.59 -18.42 -16.17
CA LEU A 228 -15.35 -18.92 -15.01
C LEU A 228 -16.86 -18.76 -15.17
N SER A 229 -17.31 -18.03 -16.20
CA SER A 229 -18.72 -17.88 -16.56
C SER A 229 -18.90 -18.10 -18.06
N ASN A 230 -20.02 -18.68 -18.46
CA ASN A 230 -20.38 -18.92 -19.86
C ASN A 230 -20.94 -17.67 -20.55
N SER A 231 -21.30 -16.64 -19.79
CA SER A 231 -21.85 -15.38 -20.31
C SER A 231 -21.25 -14.17 -19.58
N ASN A 232 -21.12 -13.06 -20.30
CA ASN A 232 -20.73 -11.76 -19.76
C ASN A 232 -21.93 -10.84 -19.50
N LEU A 233 -23.15 -11.29 -19.80
CA LEU A 233 -24.38 -10.51 -19.65
C LEU A 233 -24.77 -10.39 -18.17
N CYS A 234 -25.49 -9.33 -17.84
CA CYS A 234 -26.01 -9.06 -16.50
C CYS A 234 -27.04 -10.09 -16.06
N ASP A 235 -26.87 -10.64 -14.84
CA ASP A 235 -27.78 -11.66 -14.29
C ASP A 235 -29.21 -11.14 -14.07
N PHE A 236 -29.40 -9.82 -14.01
CA PHE A 236 -30.73 -9.21 -13.80
C PHE A 236 -31.46 -8.91 -15.10
N CYS A 237 -30.82 -8.25 -16.07
CA CYS A 237 -31.48 -7.82 -17.30
C CYS A 237 -31.25 -8.78 -18.47
N SER A 238 -30.21 -9.61 -18.44
CA SER A 238 -29.78 -10.49 -19.53
C SER A 238 -29.57 -9.80 -20.90
N GLU A 239 -29.46 -8.47 -20.93
CA GLU A 239 -29.40 -7.67 -22.17
C GLU A 239 -28.04 -7.01 -22.38
N ASN A 240 -27.45 -6.47 -21.30
CA ASN A 240 -26.22 -5.71 -21.36
C ASN A 240 -25.06 -6.45 -20.67
N ILE A 241 -23.83 -6.14 -21.08
CA ILE A 241 -22.62 -6.67 -20.45
C ILE A 241 -22.55 -6.18 -19.00
N GLU A 242 -22.32 -7.11 -18.07
CA GLU A 242 -22.23 -6.80 -16.65
C GLU A 242 -20.89 -6.15 -16.29
N THR A 243 -20.86 -4.83 -16.32
CA THR A 243 -19.82 -3.99 -15.73
C THR A 243 -20.20 -3.57 -14.31
N ILE A 244 -19.29 -2.89 -13.59
CA ILE A 244 -19.61 -2.32 -12.26
C ILE A 244 -20.66 -1.21 -12.43
N GLU A 245 -20.47 -0.38 -13.45
CA GLU A 245 -21.37 0.69 -13.87
C GLU A 245 -22.78 0.13 -14.13
N HIS A 246 -22.87 -0.96 -14.89
CA HIS A 246 -24.15 -1.59 -15.19
C HIS A 246 -24.80 -2.22 -13.96
N LEU A 247 -24.06 -3.07 -13.24
CA LEU A 247 -24.58 -3.85 -12.12
C LEU A 247 -25.08 -2.97 -10.98
N PHE A 248 -24.40 -1.86 -10.68
CA PHE A 248 -24.72 -1.03 -9.52
C PHE A 248 -25.48 0.24 -9.86
N TRP A 249 -25.63 0.59 -11.14
CA TRP A 249 -26.32 1.82 -11.55
C TRP A 249 -27.17 1.66 -12.79
N GLU A 250 -26.60 1.37 -13.96
CA GLU A 250 -27.30 1.55 -15.25
C GLU A 250 -28.40 0.51 -15.50
N CYS A 251 -28.37 -0.64 -14.83
CA CYS A 251 -29.34 -1.71 -15.06
C CYS A 251 -30.78 -1.24 -14.81
N LYS A 252 -31.67 -1.55 -15.77
CA LYS A 252 -33.10 -1.20 -15.72
C LYS A 252 -33.84 -1.75 -14.49
N HIS A 253 -33.36 -2.84 -13.91
CA HIS A 253 -33.93 -3.40 -12.68
C HIS A 253 -33.36 -2.75 -11.41
N ILE A 254 -32.21 -2.07 -11.51
CA ILE A 254 -31.52 -1.44 -10.39
C ILE A 254 -31.93 0.02 -10.19
N GLN A 255 -32.18 0.75 -11.28
CA GLN A 255 -32.67 2.14 -11.23
C GLN A 255 -33.93 2.33 -10.36
N PRO A 256 -35.00 1.49 -10.47
CA PRO A 256 -36.18 1.61 -9.61
C PRO A 256 -35.87 1.48 -8.12
N ILE A 257 -34.93 0.61 -7.74
CA ILE A 257 -34.54 0.39 -6.35
C ILE A 257 -33.83 1.62 -5.78
N TRP A 258 -32.96 2.26 -6.56
CA TRP A 258 -32.34 3.53 -6.16
C TRP A 258 -33.38 4.64 -5.99
N ASN A 259 -34.38 4.71 -6.88
CA ASN A 259 -35.47 5.68 -6.75
C ASN A 259 -36.31 5.43 -5.48
N GLN A 260 -36.56 4.17 -5.13
CA GLN A 260 -37.22 3.80 -3.88
C GLN A 260 -36.38 4.19 -2.65
N LEU A 261 -35.05 4.03 -2.71
CA LEU A 261 -34.16 4.51 -1.65
C LEU A 261 -34.22 6.04 -1.51
N ILE A 262 -34.21 6.79 -2.62
CA ILE A 262 -34.34 8.26 -2.58
C ILE A 262 -35.66 8.67 -1.93
N SER A 263 -36.76 8.03 -2.31
CA SER A 263 -38.08 8.27 -1.71
C SER A 263 -38.11 7.97 -0.21
N PHE A 264 -37.51 6.85 0.22
CA PHE A 264 -37.37 6.49 1.63
C PHE A 264 -36.52 7.51 2.41
N LEU A 265 -35.39 7.94 1.85
CA LEU A 265 -34.55 8.98 2.47
C LEU A 265 -35.30 10.31 2.60
N LYS A 266 -36.07 10.70 1.58
CA LYS A 266 -36.91 11.90 1.60
C LYS A 266 -37.98 11.86 2.69
N GLN A 267 -38.60 10.70 2.94
CA GLN A 267 -39.55 10.51 4.04
C GLN A 267 -38.90 10.76 5.42
N HIS A 268 -37.59 10.50 5.54
CA HIS A 268 -36.79 10.77 6.75
C HIS A 268 -36.09 12.14 6.74
N GLN A 269 -36.53 13.08 5.90
CA GLN A 269 -35.95 14.43 5.78
C GLN A 269 -34.47 14.44 5.32
N LEU A 270 -34.03 13.36 4.66
CA LEU A 270 -32.70 13.23 4.07
C LEU A 270 -32.80 13.49 2.56
N ASN A 271 -32.90 14.76 2.19
CA ASN A 271 -33.03 15.18 0.80
C ASN A 271 -31.68 15.08 0.07
N VAL A 272 -31.52 14.01 -0.71
CA VAL A 272 -30.30 13.76 -1.48
C VAL A 272 -30.64 13.46 -2.93
N LYS A 273 -29.74 13.86 -3.83
CA LYS A 273 -29.76 13.45 -5.22
C LYS A 273 -28.68 12.39 -5.39
N LEU A 274 -29.07 11.17 -5.77
CA LEU A 274 -28.10 10.13 -6.07
C LEU A 274 -27.73 10.19 -7.56
N SER A 275 -26.43 10.23 -7.81
CA SER A 275 -25.78 9.99 -9.09
C SER A 275 -24.86 8.79 -8.97
N PHE A 276 -24.36 8.27 -10.10
CA PHE A 276 -23.39 7.17 -10.07
C PHE A 276 -22.12 7.51 -9.27
N LEU A 277 -21.67 8.77 -9.33
CA LEU A 277 -20.56 9.28 -8.52
C LEU A 277 -20.85 9.13 -7.02
N SER A 278 -22.00 9.64 -6.57
CA SER A 278 -22.40 9.55 -5.16
C SER A 278 -22.65 8.12 -4.69
N VAL A 279 -23.19 7.25 -5.55
CA VAL A 279 -23.37 5.82 -5.25
C VAL A 279 -22.01 5.13 -5.13
N SER A 280 -21.03 5.53 -5.94
CA SER A 280 -19.69 4.96 -5.93
C SER A 280 -18.89 5.38 -4.71
N PHE A 281 -18.89 6.67 -4.40
CA PHE A 281 -17.94 7.31 -3.46
C PHE A 281 -18.57 7.93 -2.21
N GLY A 282 -19.89 7.90 -2.11
CA GLY A 282 -20.65 8.52 -1.03
C GLY A 282 -21.06 9.96 -1.32
N ILE A 283 -21.95 10.47 -0.48
CA ILE A 283 -22.38 11.86 -0.44
C ILE A 283 -21.62 12.63 0.63
N ASN A 284 -21.52 13.94 0.40
CA ASN A 284 -21.08 14.91 1.40
C ASN A 284 -21.88 16.23 1.29
N SER A 285 -23.11 16.15 0.77
CA SER A 285 -23.95 17.31 0.44
C SER A 285 -24.86 17.76 1.58
N LEU A 286 -25.06 16.94 2.61
CA LEU A 286 -25.90 17.29 3.75
C LEU A 286 -25.10 18.11 4.77
N LYS A 287 -25.79 19.04 5.43
CA LYS A 287 -25.18 19.91 6.47
C LYS A 287 -24.69 19.12 7.69
N SER A 288 -25.37 18.03 8.03
CA SER A 288 -25.02 17.19 9.18
C SER A 288 -24.13 16.03 8.74
N ILE A 289 -22.99 15.86 9.41
CA ILE A 289 -22.05 14.76 9.19
C ILE A 289 -22.71 13.41 9.46
N ASP A 290 -23.53 13.30 10.51
CA ASP A 290 -24.25 12.06 10.84
C ASP A 290 -25.25 11.69 9.75
N CYS A 291 -25.94 12.70 9.19
CA CYS A 291 -26.84 12.48 8.06
C CYS A 291 -26.10 11.95 6.83
N ASN A 292 -24.93 12.52 6.52
CA ASN A 292 -24.09 11.99 5.44
C ASN A 292 -23.67 10.53 5.74
N ASN A 293 -23.26 10.23 6.97
CA ASN A 293 -22.86 8.87 7.38
C ASN A 293 -24.00 7.86 7.27
N ILE A 294 -25.23 8.22 7.65
CA ILE A 294 -26.43 7.37 7.54
C ILE A 294 -26.74 7.07 6.07
N VAL A 295 -26.75 8.08 5.20
CA VAL A 295 -27.02 7.88 3.78
C VAL A 295 -25.91 7.04 3.15
N ASN A 296 -24.65 7.34 3.47
CA ASN A 296 -23.50 6.57 3.00
C ASN A 296 -23.57 5.10 3.45
N PHE A 297 -24.00 4.84 4.69
CA PHE A 297 -24.26 3.49 5.18
C PHE A 297 -25.31 2.80 4.32
N MET A 298 -26.45 3.45 4.08
CA MET A 298 -27.55 2.86 3.29
C MET A 298 -27.13 2.60 1.84
N VAL A 299 -26.33 3.49 1.24
CA VAL A 299 -25.78 3.31 -0.11
C VAL A 299 -24.82 2.13 -0.17
N ILE A 300 -23.91 1.99 0.81
CA ILE A 300 -22.99 0.84 0.88
C ILE A 300 -23.78 -0.46 1.07
N LEU A 301 -24.75 -0.46 1.98
CA LEU A 301 -25.60 -1.62 2.24
C LEU A 301 -26.43 -1.99 1.01
N MET A 302 -26.97 -1.01 0.28
CA MET A 302 -27.75 -1.25 -0.94
C MET A 302 -26.89 -1.91 -2.02
N LYS A 303 -25.68 -1.41 -2.25
CA LYS A 303 -24.73 -2.05 -3.19
C LYS A 303 -24.41 -3.48 -2.76
N TYR A 304 -24.13 -3.69 -1.47
CA TYR A 304 -23.87 -5.04 -0.96
C TYR A 304 -25.09 -5.97 -1.13
N PHE A 305 -26.30 -5.44 -0.88
CA PHE A 305 -27.57 -6.15 -1.11
C PHE A 305 -27.76 -6.54 -2.58
N ILE A 306 -27.52 -5.62 -3.51
CA ILE A 306 -27.56 -5.88 -4.96
C ILE A 306 -26.61 -7.03 -5.32
N LEU A 307 -25.37 -7.00 -4.81
CA LEU A 307 -24.41 -8.08 -5.07
C LEU A 307 -24.88 -9.43 -4.49
N ASN A 308 -25.48 -9.45 -3.31
CA ASN A 308 -26.03 -10.67 -2.73
C ASN A 308 -27.22 -11.21 -3.53
N MET A 309 -28.07 -10.33 -4.06
CA MET A 309 -29.20 -10.71 -4.91
C MET A 309 -28.74 -11.30 -6.24
N LYS A 310 -27.65 -10.76 -6.81
CA LYS A 310 -26.95 -11.35 -7.97
C LYS A 310 -26.53 -12.79 -7.68
N TYR A 311 -25.84 -13.04 -6.56
CA TYR A 311 -25.41 -14.40 -6.20
C TYR A 311 -26.57 -15.36 -5.94
N LYS A 312 -27.71 -14.85 -5.47
CA LYS A 312 -28.95 -15.61 -5.32
C LYS A 312 -29.74 -15.77 -6.63
N LYS A 313 -29.31 -15.14 -7.74
CA LYS A 313 -30.03 -15.07 -9.01
C LYS A 313 -31.48 -14.56 -8.86
N GLN A 314 -31.68 -13.59 -7.96
CA GLN A 314 -32.97 -12.97 -7.70
C GLN A 314 -32.90 -11.49 -8.05
N VAL A 315 -33.95 -10.97 -8.67
CA VAL A 315 -34.06 -9.52 -8.91
C VAL A 315 -34.24 -8.83 -7.56
N PRO A 316 -33.47 -7.78 -7.24
CA PRO A 316 -33.57 -7.17 -5.92
C PRO A 316 -34.92 -6.48 -5.71
N ASN A 317 -35.44 -6.58 -4.48
CA ASN A 317 -36.70 -5.96 -4.06
C ASN A 317 -36.42 -5.02 -2.89
N PHE A 318 -36.96 -3.79 -2.94
CA PHE A 318 -36.72 -2.78 -1.91
C PHE A 318 -37.29 -3.14 -0.54
N ASN A 319 -38.40 -3.85 -0.44
CA ASN A 319 -38.92 -4.32 0.85
C ASN A 319 -37.95 -5.31 1.51
N CYS A 320 -37.33 -6.18 0.72
CA CYS A 320 -36.28 -7.08 1.20
C CYS A 320 -35.02 -6.31 1.65
N PHE A 321 -34.68 -5.22 0.96
CA PHE A 321 -33.63 -4.31 1.39
C PHE A 321 -33.97 -3.65 2.73
N VAL A 322 -35.19 -3.12 2.89
CA VAL A 322 -35.65 -2.50 4.15
C VAL A 322 -35.60 -3.50 5.30
N HIS A 323 -36.00 -4.76 5.08
CA HIS A 323 -35.86 -5.81 6.08
C HIS A 323 -34.38 -6.05 6.44
N SER A 324 -33.50 -6.11 5.45
CA SER A 324 -32.05 -6.25 5.68
C SER A 324 -31.47 -5.07 6.46
N LEU A 325 -31.93 -3.85 6.17
CA LEU A 325 -31.56 -2.63 6.88
C LEU A 325 -32.01 -2.66 8.35
N LYS A 326 -33.25 -3.07 8.62
CA LYS A 326 -33.77 -3.26 10.00
C LYS A 326 -32.87 -4.20 10.80
N LEU A 327 -32.53 -5.36 10.23
CA LEU A 327 -31.65 -6.34 10.88
C LEU A 327 -30.27 -5.76 11.18
N LYS A 328 -29.68 -5.01 10.25
CA LYS A 328 -28.37 -4.38 10.46
C LYS A 328 -28.39 -3.32 11.56
N ILE A 329 -29.44 -2.50 11.62
CA ILE A 329 -29.62 -1.51 12.69
C ILE A 329 -29.80 -2.21 14.04
N GLN A 330 -30.55 -3.31 14.09
CA GLN A 330 -30.72 -4.09 15.33
C GLN A 330 -29.39 -4.68 15.81
N ILE A 331 -28.59 -5.25 14.92
CA ILE A 331 -27.25 -5.76 15.29
C ILE A 331 -26.36 -4.62 15.80
N GLU A 332 -26.37 -3.46 15.15
CA GLU A 332 -25.60 -2.29 15.60
C GLU A 332 -26.06 -1.80 16.99
N LYS A 333 -27.37 -1.92 17.30
CA LYS A 333 -27.91 -1.63 18.62
C LYS A 333 -27.38 -2.58 19.69
N GLU A 334 -27.39 -3.88 19.43
CA GLU A 334 -26.85 -4.88 20.38
C GLU A 334 -25.36 -4.65 20.66
N ILE A 335 -24.58 -4.31 19.63
CA ILE A 335 -23.16 -3.96 19.77
C ILE A 335 -22.99 -2.67 20.60
N ALA A 336 -23.88 -1.69 20.44
CA ALA A 336 -23.82 -0.46 21.22
C ALA A 336 -24.17 -0.71 22.70
N LEU A 337 -25.13 -1.60 22.97
CA LEU A 337 -25.47 -2.05 24.32
C LEU A 337 -24.31 -2.78 24.99
N SER A 338 -23.63 -3.68 24.28
CA SER A 338 -22.50 -4.44 24.86
C SER A 338 -21.27 -3.58 25.17
N ASN A 339 -21.15 -2.41 24.53
CA ASN A 339 -20.00 -1.51 24.65
C ASN A 339 -20.33 -0.21 25.41
N ASP A 340 -21.50 -0.11 26.06
CA ASP A 340 -21.97 1.09 26.77
C ASP A 340 -21.96 2.38 25.91
N THR A 341 -22.27 2.26 24.61
CA THR A 341 -22.27 3.37 23.63
C THR A 341 -23.65 3.66 23.03
N LEU A 342 -24.72 3.29 23.74
CA LEU A 342 -26.11 3.43 23.26
C LEU A 342 -26.47 4.87 22.85
N GLN A 343 -25.96 5.88 23.55
CA GLN A 343 -26.22 7.28 23.21
C GLN A 343 -25.73 7.65 21.81
N ILE A 344 -24.57 7.13 21.38
CA ILE A 344 -24.01 7.36 20.04
C ILE A 344 -24.89 6.68 18.99
N PHE A 345 -25.35 5.47 19.27
CA PHE A 345 -26.28 4.74 18.42
C PHE A 345 -27.59 5.52 18.23
N GLU A 346 -28.18 6.01 19.31
CA GLU A 346 -29.44 6.78 19.25
C GLU A 346 -29.27 8.09 18.50
N GLN A 347 -28.17 8.82 18.70
CA GLN A 347 -27.87 10.03 17.92
C GLN A 347 -27.81 9.76 16.42
N LYS A 348 -27.23 8.62 16.01
CA LYS A 348 -27.13 8.21 14.61
C LYS A 348 -28.48 7.77 14.04
N TRP A 349 -29.26 6.96 14.75
CA TRP A 349 -30.45 6.30 14.18
C TRP A 349 -31.78 6.95 14.51
N ASN A 350 -31.85 7.96 15.39
CA ASN A 350 -33.08 8.63 15.83
C ASN A 350 -34.03 9.10 14.71
N ARG A 351 -33.48 9.47 13.55
CA ARG A 351 -34.24 9.96 12.38
C ARG A 351 -34.91 8.85 11.58
N ILE A 352 -34.36 7.64 11.62
CA ILE A 352 -34.85 6.51 10.84
C ILE A 352 -35.87 5.75 11.68
N LYS A 353 -37.14 5.93 11.33
CA LYS A 353 -38.26 5.22 11.96
C LYS A 353 -38.89 4.29 10.96
N PHE A 354 -38.98 3.01 11.32
CA PHE A 354 -39.71 2.07 10.49
C PHE A 354 -41.17 2.06 10.92
N SER A 355 -42.07 2.37 9.98
CA SER A 355 -43.50 2.13 10.13
C SER A 355 -43.83 0.65 10.18
#